data_AF-A0A933F342-F1
#
_entry.id   AF-A0A933F342-F1
#
_cell.length_a   1.000
_cell.length_b   1.000
_cell.length_c   1.000
_cell.angle_alpha   90.00
_cell.angle_beta   90.00
_cell.angle_gamma   90.00
#
_symmetry.space_group_name_H-M   'P 1'
#
loop_
_entity.id
_entity.type
_entity.pdbx_description
1 polymer ?
#
loop_
_entity_poly.entity_id
_entity_poly.type
_entity_poly.pdbx_seq_one_letter_code
_entity_poly.pdbx_strand_id
1 'polypeptide(L)'
;MREYASGKNRTELYLRALKSLRELLDAQGEDAVSRAYAEVVAETCYQLFADKGFKRSDGRLCVQRLLGKQCNLKDCVPPSGDHDTLWLQNGKPARYVTQPYGLEWETMRKLVAFCENYGLKANVDAWPSFHFPGRVLSIHLSPQERQGQ
;
A
#
# COMPACT_ATOMS: atom_id res chain seq x y z
N MET A 1 7.18 1.75 18.72
CA MET A 1 6.57 0.41 18.76
C MET A 1 5.06 0.60 18.76
N ARG A 2 4.29 -0.08 17.91
CA ARG A 2 2.81 -0.08 18.04
C ARG A 2 2.44 -1.17 19.04
N GLU A 3 1.58 -0.85 19.99
CA GLU A 3 1.13 -1.77 21.04
C GLU A 3 -0.40 -1.90 21.01
N TYR A 4 -0.92 -3.00 21.53
CA TYR A 4 -2.36 -3.12 21.75
C TYR A 4 -2.85 -2.08 22.75
N ALA A 5 -4.05 -1.54 22.56
CA ALA A 5 -4.67 -0.67 23.54
C ALA A 5 -4.80 -1.41 24.89
N SER A 6 -4.36 -0.75 25.97
CA SER A 6 -4.32 -1.28 27.33
C SER A 6 -4.91 -0.29 28.34
N GLY A 7 -5.39 -0.82 29.48
CA GLY A 7 -5.92 -0.03 30.60
C GLY A 7 -6.96 1.01 30.18
N LYS A 8 -6.72 2.28 30.54
CA LYS A 8 -7.62 3.42 30.29
C LYS A 8 -7.84 3.73 28.80
N ASN A 9 -7.02 3.19 27.90
CA ASN A 9 -7.17 3.40 26.45
C ASN A 9 -8.25 2.50 25.82
N ARG A 10 -8.79 1.52 26.58
CA ARG A 10 -9.93 0.71 26.15
C ARG A 10 -11.24 1.40 26.53
N THR A 11 -11.74 2.26 25.65
CA THR A 11 -13.06 2.89 25.82
C THR A 11 -14.19 1.85 25.73
N GLU A 12 -15.38 2.21 26.20
CA GLU A 12 -16.56 1.35 26.06
C GLU A 12 -16.85 0.97 24.60
N LEU A 13 -16.69 1.92 23.67
CA LEU A 13 -16.83 1.66 22.25
C LEU A 13 -15.80 0.64 21.74
N TYR A 14 -14.53 0.76 22.16
CA TYR A 14 -13.48 -0.19 21.80
C TYR A 14 -13.79 -1.60 22.33
N LEU A 15 -14.27 -1.71 23.56
CA LEU A 15 -14.64 -2.99 24.16
C LEU A 15 -15.83 -3.64 23.43
N ARG A 16 -16.84 -2.86 23.03
CA ARG A 16 -17.95 -3.36 22.21
C ARG A 16 -17.46 -3.86 20.85
N ALA A 17 -16.57 -3.12 20.19
CA ALA A 17 -15.98 -3.56 18.93
C ALA A 17 -15.21 -4.89 19.09
N LEU A 18 -14.37 -5.04 20.13
CA LEU A 18 -13.68 -6.30 20.41
C LEU A 18 -14.64 -7.46 20.66
N LYS A 19 -15.75 -7.22 21.38
CA LYS A 19 -16.77 -8.23 21.62
C LYS A 19 -17.37 -8.71 20.29
N SER A 20 -17.83 -7.79 19.45
CA SER A 20 -18.44 -8.14 18.16
C SER A 20 -17.47 -8.84 17.20
N LEU A 21 -16.19 -8.43 17.17
CA LEU A 21 -15.18 -9.10 16.36
C LEU A 21 -14.88 -10.53 16.84
N ARG A 22 -14.95 -10.79 18.15
CA ARG A 22 -14.82 -12.15 18.71
C ARG A 22 -16.02 -13.02 18.37
N GLU A 23 -17.23 -12.48 18.50
CA GLU A 23 -18.45 -13.20 18.09
C GLU A 23 -18.41 -13.53 16.59
N LEU A 24 -17.92 -12.61 15.76
CA LEU A 24 -17.71 -12.86 14.33
C LEU A 24 -16.64 -13.91 14.07
N LEU A 25 -15.53 -13.90 14.83
CA LEU A 25 -14.48 -14.90 14.75
C LEU A 25 -15.02 -16.30 15.04
N ASP A 26 -15.79 -16.45 16.12
CA ASP A 26 -16.35 -17.73 16.55
C ASP A 26 -17.39 -18.26 15.54
N ALA A 27 -18.16 -17.37 14.92
CA ALA A 27 -19.22 -17.73 13.99
C ALA A 27 -18.75 -17.97 12.54
N GLN A 28 -17.77 -17.19 12.05
CA GLN A 28 -17.40 -17.13 10.63
C GLN A 28 -15.89 -17.21 10.36
N GLY A 29 -15.07 -17.29 11.40
CA GLY A 29 -13.61 -17.43 11.27
C GLY A 29 -12.86 -16.14 10.96
N GLU A 30 -11.54 -16.29 10.80
CA GLU A 30 -10.58 -15.18 10.73
C GLU A 30 -10.75 -14.30 9.48
N ASP A 31 -11.15 -14.88 8.34
CA ASP A 31 -11.36 -14.15 7.08
C ASP A 31 -12.47 -13.10 7.22
N ALA A 32 -13.59 -13.46 7.85
CA ALA A 32 -14.71 -12.55 8.09
C ALA A 32 -14.30 -11.35 8.95
N VAL A 33 -13.55 -11.58 10.03
CA VAL A 33 -13.00 -10.52 10.88
C VAL A 33 -12.06 -9.61 10.09
N SER A 34 -11.22 -10.20 9.24
CA SER A 34 -10.23 -9.47 8.43
C SER A 34 -10.92 -8.56 7.41
N ARG A 35 -11.98 -9.05 6.75
CA ARG A 35 -12.79 -8.26 5.81
C ARG A 35 -13.53 -7.13 6.51
N ALA A 36 -14.16 -7.41 7.65
CA ALA A 36 -14.86 -6.38 8.44
C ALA A 36 -13.91 -5.24 8.85
N TYR A 37 -12.68 -5.57 9.28
CA TYR A 37 -11.66 -4.57 9.56
C TYR A 37 -11.26 -3.79 8.29
N ALA A 38 -10.99 -4.50 7.18
CA ALA A 38 -10.58 -3.89 5.93
C ALA A 38 -11.63 -2.89 5.40
N GLU A 39 -12.91 -3.24 5.43
CA GLU A 39 -14.02 -2.38 5.00
C GLU A 39 -14.09 -1.06 5.79
N VAL A 40 -13.82 -1.10 7.10
CA VAL A 40 -13.82 0.10 7.94
C VAL A 40 -12.61 1.00 7.65
N VAL A 41 -11.46 0.41 7.34
CA VAL A 41 -10.17 1.11 7.37
C VAL A 41 -9.64 1.48 5.99
N ALA A 42 -10.09 0.80 4.93
CA ALA A 42 -9.61 0.99 3.56
C ALA A 42 -9.74 2.44 3.08
N GLU A 43 -10.91 3.05 3.27
CA GLU A 43 -11.16 4.44 2.86
C GLU A 43 -10.30 5.43 3.65
N THR A 44 -10.09 5.18 4.95
CA THR A 44 -9.18 6.01 5.76
C THR A 44 -7.74 5.91 5.24
N CYS A 45 -7.28 4.73 4.86
CA CYS A 45 -5.96 4.54 4.25
C CYS A 45 -5.83 5.29 2.92
N TYR A 46 -6.87 5.28 2.11
CA TYR A 46 -6.93 6.02 0.86
C TYR A 46 -6.89 7.54 1.10
N GLN A 47 -7.70 8.03 2.04
CA GLN A 47 -7.75 9.44 2.40
C GLN A 47 -6.41 9.97 2.93
N LEU A 48 -5.63 9.17 3.66
CA LEU A 48 -4.28 9.54 4.10
C LEU A 48 -3.31 9.86 2.95
N PHE A 49 -3.52 9.28 1.76
CA PHE A 49 -2.77 9.67 0.56
C PHE A 49 -3.31 10.98 -0.02
N ALA A 50 -4.63 11.12 -0.09
CA ALA A 50 -5.29 12.33 -0.57
C ALA A 50 -4.90 13.58 0.26
N ASP A 51 -4.86 13.44 1.58
CA ASP A 51 -4.46 14.52 2.50
C ASP A 51 -3.00 14.97 2.31
N LYS A 52 -2.15 14.08 1.75
CA LYS A 52 -0.77 14.39 1.35
C LYS A 52 -0.67 15.00 -0.05
N GLY A 53 -1.80 15.35 -0.65
CA GLY A 53 -1.89 15.93 -1.99
C GLY A 53 -1.75 14.93 -3.13
N PHE A 54 -1.86 13.62 -2.86
CA PHE A 54 -1.85 12.61 -3.90
C PHE A 54 -3.24 12.36 -4.45
N LYS A 55 -3.37 12.26 -5.78
CA LYS A 55 -4.58 11.82 -6.46
C LYS A 55 -4.31 10.54 -7.23
N ARG A 56 -5.15 9.52 -7.09
CA ARG A 56 -5.01 8.32 -7.91
C ARG A 56 -5.18 8.65 -9.39
N SER A 57 -4.28 8.13 -10.22
CA SER A 57 -4.40 8.19 -11.67
C SER A 57 -5.44 7.18 -12.13
N ASP A 58 -6.31 7.66 -13.01
CA ASP A 58 -7.27 6.96 -13.85
C ASP A 58 -6.65 6.44 -15.17
N GLY A 59 -5.43 6.88 -15.49
CA GLY A 59 -4.69 6.43 -16.66
C GLY A 59 -3.95 5.10 -16.44
N ARG A 60 -3.30 4.61 -17.49
CA ARG A 60 -2.53 3.36 -17.47
C ARG A 60 -1.51 3.31 -16.33
N LEU A 61 -1.55 2.23 -15.55
CA LEU A 61 -0.56 1.95 -14.51
C LEU A 61 0.76 1.53 -15.17
N CYS A 62 1.74 2.42 -15.13
CA CYS A 62 3.02 2.18 -15.79
C CYS A 62 4.16 2.88 -15.06
N VAL A 63 5.19 2.12 -14.68
CA VAL A 63 6.41 2.68 -14.06
C VAL A 63 7.13 3.65 -15.00
N GLN A 64 7.11 3.44 -16.32
CA GLN A 64 7.71 4.40 -17.25
C GLN A 64 7.03 5.79 -17.16
N ARG A 65 5.72 5.87 -16.87
CA ARG A 65 5.04 7.15 -16.63
C ARG A 65 5.55 7.84 -15.37
N LEU A 66 5.88 7.08 -14.32
CA LEU A 66 6.50 7.61 -13.11
C LEU A 66 7.85 8.28 -13.42
N LEU A 67 8.56 7.78 -14.43
CA LEU A 67 9.84 8.30 -14.90
C LEU A 67 9.71 9.39 -15.98
N GLY A 68 8.49 9.78 -16.36
CA GLY A 68 8.24 10.71 -17.47
C GLY A 68 8.58 10.14 -18.86
N LYS A 69 8.66 8.82 -19.00
CA LYS A 69 8.97 8.10 -20.25
C LYS A 69 7.71 7.49 -20.88
N GLN A 70 7.78 7.20 -22.18
CA GLN A 70 6.76 6.41 -22.88
C GLN A 70 6.80 4.95 -22.40
N CYS A 71 5.63 4.30 -22.23
CA CYS A 71 5.59 2.88 -21.85
C CYS A 71 6.19 2.01 -22.96
N ASN A 72 7.03 1.07 -22.56
CA ASN A 72 7.73 0.12 -23.45
C ASN A 72 7.12 -1.30 -23.41
N LEU A 73 5.97 -1.47 -22.74
CA LEU A 73 5.23 -2.72 -22.47
C LEU A 73 5.97 -3.78 -21.64
N LYS A 74 7.30 -3.90 -21.77
CA LYS A 74 8.11 -4.92 -21.11
C LYS A 74 8.29 -4.65 -19.62
N ASP A 75 8.53 -3.39 -19.24
CA ASP A 75 8.93 -3.00 -17.88
C ASP A 75 7.95 -1.98 -17.30
N CYS A 76 6.66 -2.17 -17.62
CA CYS A 76 5.62 -1.24 -17.20
C CYS A 76 5.07 -1.56 -15.79
N VAL A 77 5.28 -2.77 -15.26
CA VAL A 77 4.83 -3.22 -13.93
C VAL A 77 6.05 -3.70 -13.13
N PRO A 78 6.21 -3.31 -11.86
CA PRO A 78 7.33 -3.78 -11.04
C PRO A 78 7.16 -5.27 -10.67
N PRO A 79 8.24 -5.96 -10.26
CA PRO A 79 8.17 -7.37 -9.87
C PRO A 79 7.21 -7.68 -8.71
N SER A 80 6.90 -6.70 -7.87
CA SER A 80 5.92 -6.80 -6.79
C SER A 80 4.48 -6.51 -7.21
N GLY A 81 4.22 -6.47 -8.53
CA GLY A 81 2.95 -6.06 -9.13
C GLY A 81 1.76 -6.88 -8.64
N ASP A 82 0.98 -6.27 -7.75
CA ASP A 82 -0.26 -6.81 -7.20
C ASP A 82 -1.05 -5.63 -6.64
N HIS A 83 -2.34 -5.55 -6.97
CA HIS A 83 -3.21 -4.42 -6.60
C HIS A 83 -2.59 -3.04 -6.85
N ASP A 84 -2.01 -2.88 -8.04
CA ASP A 84 -1.21 -1.71 -8.40
C ASP A 84 -2.04 -0.43 -8.50
N THR A 85 -1.44 0.69 -8.12
CA THR A 85 -1.99 2.02 -8.35
C THR A 85 -0.89 3.01 -8.69
N LEU A 86 -1.21 3.98 -9.53
CA LEU A 86 -0.33 5.11 -9.83
C LEU A 86 -0.94 6.36 -9.23
N TRP A 87 -0.14 7.14 -8.52
CA TRP A 87 -0.56 8.35 -7.84
C TRP A 87 0.16 9.56 -8.39
N LEU A 88 -0.63 10.62 -8.58
CA LEU A 88 -0.21 11.90 -9.08
C LEU A 88 -0.05 12.87 -7.92
N GLN A 89 0.95 13.73 -7.98
CA GLN A 89 1.07 14.89 -7.10
C GLN A 89 1.25 16.12 -7.99
N ASN A 90 0.44 17.16 -7.79
CA ASN A 90 0.39 18.35 -8.66
C ASN A 90 0.23 17.99 -10.15
N GLY A 91 -0.63 17.00 -10.45
CA GLY A 91 -0.92 16.53 -11.82
C GLY A 91 0.15 15.66 -12.47
N LYS A 92 1.29 15.41 -11.80
CA LYS A 92 2.40 14.60 -12.34
C LYS A 92 2.51 13.26 -11.61
N PRO A 93 2.80 12.14 -12.32
CA PRO A 93 3.12 10.87 -11.68
C PRO A 93 4.23 11.02 -10.63
N ALA A 94 3.96 10.61 -9.40
CA ALA A 94 4.85 10.83 -8.26
C ALA A 94 5.10 9.56 -7.44
N ARG A 95 4.14 8.62 -7.43
CA ARG A 95 4.30 7.35 -6.72
C ARG A 95 3.58 6.21 -7.44
N TYR A 96 4.25 5.07 -7.55
CA TYR A 96 3.61 3.81 -7.93
C TYR A 96 3.51 2.96 -6.66
N VAL A 97 2.33 2.46 -6.35
CA VAL A 97 2.08 1.67 -5.15
C VAL A 97 1.65 0.28 -5.57
N THR A 98 2.32 -0.75 -5.05
CA THR A 98 1.88 -2.15 -5.15
C THR A 98 1.52 -2.65 -3.77
N GLN A 99 0.51 -3.51 -3.67
CA GLN A 99 0.05 -4.02 -2.39
C GLN A 99 -0.08 -5.56 -2.37
N PRO A 100 1.04 -6.29 -2.41
CA PRO A 100 1.01 -7.74 -2.43
C PRO A 100 0.69 -8.34 -1.06
N TYR A 101 0.03 -9.51 -1.06
CA TYR A 101 -0.21 -10.32 0.15
C TYR A 101 1.07 -10.96 0.71
N GLY A 102 2.14 -11.03 -0.08
CA GLY A 102 3.42 -11.58 0.34
C GLY A 102 4.57 -11.08 -0.53
N LEU A 103 5.79 -11.19 -0.03
CA LEU A 103 6.98 -10.76 -0.75
C LEU A 103 8.10 -11.78 -0.54
N GLU A 104 8.24 -12.69 -1.50
CA GLU A 104 9.26 -13.74 -1.46
C GLU A 104 10.67 -13.18 -1.70
N TRP A 105 11.68 -13.92 -1.24
CA TRP A 105 13.09 -13.56 -1.40
C TRP A 105 13.45 -13.22 -2.85
N GLU A 106 13.01 -14.04 -3.80
CA GLU A 106 13.31 -13.80 -5.21
C GLU A 106 12.65 -12.53 -5.74
N THR A 107 11.40 -12.27 -5.34
CA THR A 107 10.70 -11.04 -5.71
C THR A 107 11.37 -9.81 -5.12
N MET A 108 11.87 -9.88 -3.89
CA MET A 108 12.66 -8.80 -3.28
C MET A 108 13.93 -8.51 -4.09
N ARG A 109 14.70 -9.54 -4.47
CA ARG A 109 15.90 -9.36 -5.29
C ARG A 109 15.59 -8.71 -6.64
N LYS A 110 14.55 -9.19 -7.32
CA LYS A 110 14.09 -8.60 -8.59
C LYS A 110 13.63 -7.16 -8.41
N LEU A 111 12.94 -6.84 -7.31
CA LEU A 111 12.48 -5.49 -7.03
C LEU A 111 13.66 -4.52 -6.82
N VAL A 112 14.70 -4.94 -6.09
CA VAL A 112 15.93 -4.15 -5.92
C VAL A 112 16.60 -3.89 -7.27
N ALA A 113 16.86 -4.95 -8.04
CA ALA A 113 17.47 -4.82 -9.36
C ALA A 113 16.63 -3.94 -10.32
N PHE A 114 15.31 -4.07 -10.27
CA PHE A 114 14.40 -3.21 -11.01
C PHE A 114 14.55 -1.75 -10.59
N CYS A 115 14.62 -1.46 -9.28
CA CYS A 115 14.80 -0.10 -8.80
C CYS A 115 16.14 0.50 -9.24
N GLU A 116 17.22 -0.25 -9.13
CA GLU A 116 18.56 0.17 -9.57
C GLU A 116 18.58 0.47 -11.07
N ASN A 117 18.01 -0.41 -11.90
CA ASN A 117 17.97 -0.25 -13.36
C ASN A 117 17.20 1.00 -13.81
N TYR A 118 16.17 1.41 -13.05
CA TYR A 118 15.30 2.54 -13.41
C TYR A 118 15.55 3.81 -12.59
N GLY A 119 16.52 3.81 -11.68
CA GLY A 119 16.79 4.95 -10.79
C GLY A 119 15.59 5.26 -9.87
N LEU A 120 14.99 4.21 -9.31
CA LEU A 120 13.87 4.29 -8.37
C LEU A 120 14.34 3.99 -6.95
N LYS A 121 13.56 4.45 -5.97
CA LYS A 121 13.61 3.98 -4.59
C LYS A 121 12.31 3.25 -4.25
N ALA A 122 12.44 2.12 -3.56
CA ALA A 122 11.32 1.39 -2.97
C ALA A 122 11.30 1.57 -1.46
N ASN A 123 10.12 1.77 -0.89
CA ASN A 123 9.87 1.73 0.54
C ASN A 123 8.75 0.72 0.80
N VAL A 124 8.97 -0.20 1.74
CA VAL A 124 8.05 -1.28 2.08
C VAL A 124 7.53 -1.03 3.49
N ASP A 125 6.23 -0.88 3.62
CA ASP A 125 5.54 -0.65 4.89
C ASP A 125 4.34 -1.60 5.03
N ALA A 126 3.86 -1.80 6.25
CA ALA A 126 2.57 -2.47 6.49
C ALA A 126 1.39 -1.48 6.52
N TRP A 127 1.66 -0.17 6.45
CA TRP A 127 0.67 0.90 6.58
C TRP A 127 1.17 2.22 5.95
N PRO A 128 0.30 3.01 5.30
CA PRO A 128 -1.08 2.71 4.96
C PRO A 128 -1.17 1.74 3.76
N SER A 129 -2.17 0.85 3.79
CA SER A 129 -2.54 -0.03 2.68
C SER A 129 -4.05 -0.02 2.50
N PHE A 130 -4.55 0.16 1.28
CA PHE A 130 -5.99 0.40 1.02
C PHE A 130 -6.75 -0.76 0.34
N HIS A 131 -6.08 -1.65 -0.40
CA HIS A 131 -6.71 -2.87 -0.94
C HIS A 131 -7.23 -3.81 0.14
N PHE A 132 -6.40 -4.16 1.12
CA PHE A 132 -6.79 -4.99 2.27
C PHE A 132 -5.93 -4.64 3.50
N PRO A 133 -6.26 -3.53 4.20
CA PRO A 133 -5.51 -3.06 5.36
C PRO A 133 -5.24 -4.19 6.36
N GLY A 134 -3.99 -4.32 6.80
CA GLY A 134 -3.58 -5.34 7.79
C GLY A 134 -3.27 -6.74 7.23
N ARG A 135 -3.48 -7.00 5.94
CA ARG A 135 -3.10 -8.28 5.29
C ARG A 135 -2.07 -8.11 4.17
N VAL A 136 -2.01 -6.95 3.53
CA VAL A 136 -1.06 -6.68 2.46
C VAL A 136 0.07 -5.79 2.93
N LEU A 137 1.23 -5.96 2.30
CA LEU A 137 2.29 -4.96 2.33
C LEU A 137 1.89 -3.77 1.45
N SER A 138 2.52 -2.63 1.68
CA SER A 138 2.41 -1.44 0.85
C SER A 138 3.80 -1.06 0.38
N ILE A 139 4.06 -1.20 -0.92
CA ILE A 139 5.36 -0.93 -1.53
C ILE A 139 5.23 0.32 -2.37
N HIS A 140 5.96 1.36 -1.98
CA HIS A 140 5.96 2.65 -2.64
C HIS A 140 7.21 2.82 -3.49
N LEU A 141 7.03 2.91 -4.80
CA LEU A 141 8.08 3.27 -5.74
C LEU A 141 7.99 4.75 -6.08
N SER A 142 9.15 5.42 -6.06
CA SER A 142 9.29 6.81 -6.49
C SER A 142 10.63 7.00 -7.19
N PRO A 143 10.79 8.01 -8.07
CA PRO A 143 12.08 8.37 -8.61
C PRO A 143 13.06 8.64 -7.46
N GLN A 144 14.30 8.18 -7.63
CA GLN A 144 15.38 8.60 -6.75
C GLN A 144 15.63 10.09 -6.98
N GLU A 145 15.80 10.85 -5.90
CA GLU A 145 16.19 12.26 -6.04
C GLU A 145 17.51 12.29 -6.79
N ARG A 146 17.54 13.01 -7.91
CA ARG A 146 18.81 13.29 -8.58
C ARG A 146 19.59 14.17 -7.62
N GLN A 147 20.67 13.63 -7.04
CA GLN A 147 21.71 14.48 -6.48
C GLN A 147 22.12 15.42 -7.61
N GLY A 148 21.98 16.72 -7.37
CA GLY A 148 22.09 17.76 -8.40
C GLY A 148 23.33 17.56 -9.27
N GLN A 149 23.11 17.53 -10.58
CA GLN A 149 24.12 17.89 -11.57
C GLN A 149 24.12 19.42 -11.72
#